data_AF-A0A8R1DU21-F1
#
_entry.id   AF-A0A8R1DU21-F1
#
_cell.length_a   1.000
_cell.length_b   1.000
_cell.length_c   1.000
_cell.angle_alpha   90.00
_cell.angle_beta   90.00
_cell.angle_gamma   90.00
#
_symmetry.space_group_name_H-M   'P 1'
#
loop_
_entity.id
_entity.type
_entity.pdbx_description
1 polymer ?
#
loop_
_entity_poly.entity_id
_entity_poly.type
_entity_poly.pdbx_seq_one_letter_code
_entity_poly.pdbx_strand_id
1 'polypeptide(L)'
;MSGSSYRKLFDEWKTSFGDVEDEFNYDKSTFGVLTIPSLAIHSRNPQSLLVPGKPLLNRKGHSYAAKWLWNRLIAGPNYNISTIALSADTYYCPSIGCPYFRTVQNFKQCTIVTEEEWKKQNVAVIVNKKGKEARQEIIRSNLVGVILAILGLSSLSVM
;
A
#
# COMPACT_ATOMS: atom_id res chain seq x y z
N MET A 1 36.44 5.79 13.74
CA MET A 1 35.34 6.32 14.58
C MET A 1 34.99 5.28 15.63
N SER A 2 34.79 5.67 16.89
CA SER A 2 34.26 4.74 17.91
C SER A 2 32.78 4.44 17.63
N GLY A 3 32.29 3.28 18.06
CA GLY A 3 30.88 2.89 17.86
C GLY A 3 29.87 3.87 18.49
N SER A 4 30.26 4.57 19.56
CA SER A 4 29.43 5.59 20.21
C SER A 4 29.29 6.86 19.37
N SER A 5 30.37 7.30 18.71
CA SER A 5 30.36 8.49 17.86
C SER A 5 29.53 8.27 16.59
N TYR A 6 29.60 7.06 16.02
CA TYR A 6 28.77 6.69 14.87
C TYR A 6 27.27 6.68 15.18
N ARG A 7 26.86 6.10 16.32
CA ARG A 7 25.45 6.09 16.74
C ARG A 7 24.90 7.50 16.90
N LYS A 8 25.65 8.38 17.57
CA LYS A 8 25.25 9.78 17.75
C LYS A 8 25.04 10.49 16.40
N LEU A 9 26.00 10.34 15.48
CA LEU A 9 25.89 10.94 14.14
C LEU A 9 24.71 10.36 13.35
N PHE A 10 24.44 9.06 13.49
CA PHE A 10 23.31 8.41 12.84
C PHE A 10 21.96 8.86 13.41
N ASP A 11 21.88 9.15 14.71
CA ASP A 11 20.67 9.67 15.33
C ASP A 11 20.42 11.13 14.94
N GLU A 12 21.47 11.99 14.93
CA GLU A 12 21.40 13.34 14.38
C GLU A 12 20.93 13.33 12.91
N TRP A 13 21.49 12.42 12.11
CA TRP A 13 21.09 12.22 10.71
C TRP A 13 19.59 11.88 10.57
N LYS A 14 19.07 10.96 11.39
CA LYS A 14 17.63 10.64 11.36
C LYS A 14 16.77 11.84 11.73
N THR A 15 17.16 12.58 12.77
CA THR A 15 16.42 13.75 13.23
C THR A 15 16.32 14.79 12.12
N SER A 16 17.43 15.14 11.47
CA SER A 16 17.41 16.13 10.37
C SER A 16 16.53 15.72 9.20
N PHE A 17 16.46 14.43 8.86
CA PHE A 17 15.52 13.96 7.83
C PHE A 17 14.07 14.08 8.27
N GLY A 18 13.77 13.78 9.54
CA GLY A 18 12.44 14.00 10.11
C GLY A 18 12.01 15.46 10.04
N ASP A 19 12.91 16.38 10.40
CA ASP A 19 12.65 17.82 10.36
C ASP A 19 12.30 18.29 8.93
N VAL A 20 13.03 17.80 7.92
CA VAL A 20 12.75 18.08 6.50
C VAL A 20 11.40 17.49 6.07
N GLU A 21 11.05 16.29 6.53
CA GLU A 21 9.74 15.70 6.24
C GLU A 21 8.60 16.56 6.81
N ASP A 22 8.74 16.99 8.06
CA ASP A 22 7.71 17.78 8.74
C ASP A 22 7.57 19.17 8.12
N GLU A 23 8.68 19.84 7.79
CA GLU A 23 8.67 21.16 7.14
C GLU A 23 7.94 21.14 5.79
N PHE A 24 8.24 20.15 4.94
CA PHE A 24 7.64 20.06 3.61
C PHE A 24 6.17 19.61 3.62
N ASN A 25 5.75 18.86 4.65
CA ASN A 25 4.39 18.35 4.75
C ASN A 25 3.47 19.22 5.62
N TYR A 26 4.00 20.27 6.27
CA TYR A 26 3.23 21.21 7.10
C TYR A 26 2.23 22.02 6.26
N ASP A 27 2.63 22.43 5.06
CA ASP A 27 1.82 23.24 4.15
C ASP A 27 1.14 22.41 3.05
N LYS A 28 0.11 22.96 2.41
CA LYS A 28 -0.61 22.33 1.28
C LYS A 28 0.21 22.39 -0.01
N SER A 29 1.34 21.70 -0.03
CA SER A 29 2.16 21.54 -1.21
C SER A 29 1.47 20.64 -2.25
N THR A 30 1.95 20.68 -3.49
CA THR A 30 1.48 19.79 -4.57
C THR A 30 2.07 18.38 -4.48
N PHE A 31 3.02 18.13 -3.57
CA PHE A 31 3.69 16.84 -3.39
C PHE A 31 4.09 16.61 -1.93
N GLY A 32 3.81 15.42 -1.41
CA GLY A 32 4.30 15.02 -0.09
C GLY A 32 5.77 14.60 -0.14
N VAL A 33 6.49 14.83 0.96
CA VAL A 33 7.84 14.30 1.17
C VAL A 33 7.77 13.14 2.15
N LEU A 34 8.55 12.09 1.94
CA LEU A 34 8.71 10.99 2.89
C LEU A 34 10.19 10.65 2.98
N THR A 35 10.69 10.60 4.19
CA THR A 35 12.09 10.38 4.50
C THR A 35 12.32 9.00 5.08
N ILE A 36 13.33 8.33 4.54
CA ILE A 36 13.76 7.00 4.97
C ILE A 36 15.28 7.08 5.14
N PRO A 37 15.76 7.52 6.32
CA PRO A 37 17.15 7.91 6.51
C PRO A 37 18.14 6.74 6.45
N SER A 38 17.65 5.49 6.50
CA SER A 38 18.49 4.30 6.42
C SER A 38 17.75 3.07 5.92
N LEU A 39 18.44 2.25 5.13
CA LEU A 39 18.05 0.87 4.83
C LEU A 39 18.49 -0.06 5.96
N ALA A 40 17.56 -0.86 6.47
CA ALA A 40 17.85 -1.85 7.50
C ALA A 40 17.97 -3.27 6.90
N ILE A 41 19.18 -3.85 6.98
CA ILE A 41 19.49 -5.19 6.45
C ILE A 41 19.52 -6.19 7.61
N HIS A 42 18.46 -6.99 7.75
CA HIS A 42 18.30 -8.03 8.77
C HIS A 42 18.29 -9.43 8.14
N SER A 43 19.36 -9.78 7.44
CA SER A 43 19.56 -11.11 6.87
C SER A 43 20.40 -11.98 7.81
N ARG A 44 20.11 -13.28 7.87
CA ARG A 44 20.97 -14.28 8.54
C ARG A 44 22.38 -14.34 7.94
N ASN A 45 22.49 -14.03 6.65
CA ASN A 45 23.76 -13.91 5.94
C ASN A 45 23.79 -12.58 5.17
N PRO A 46 24.15 -11.46 5.82
CA PRO A 46 24.16 -10.14 5.21
C PRO A 46 25.25 -10.02 4.14
N GLN A 47 26.36 -10.74 4.27
CA GLN A 47 27.45 -10.75 3.28
C GLN A 47 26.99 -11.27 1.92
N SER A 48 26.03 -12.20 1.88
CA SER A 48 25.43 -12.68 0.63
C SER A 48 24.67 -11.62 -0.17
N LEU A 49 24.39 -10.45 0.42
CA LEU A 49 23.70 -9.33 -0.23
C LEU A 49 24.69 -8.27 -0.76
N LEU A 50 25.97 -8.41 -0.44
CA LEU A 50 27.03 -7.48 -0.83
C LEU A 50 27.88 -8.06 -1.97
N VAL A 51 28.55 -7.18 -2.69
CA VAL A 51 29.62 -7.55 -3.62
C VAL A 51 30.84 -7.97 -2.79
N PRO A 52 31.49 -9.11 -3.08
CA PRO A 52 32.65 -9.56 -2.31
C PRO A 52 33.73 -8.48 -2.17
N GLY A 53 34.15 -8.21 -0.93
CA GLY A 53 35.17 -7.22 -0.62
C GLY A 53 34.75 -5.75 -0.83
N LYS A 54 33.48 -5.47 -1.14
CA LYS A 54 32.99 -4.09 -1.37
C LYS A 54 31.71 -3.82 -0.57
N PRO A 55 31.52 -2.61 -0.03
CA PRO A 55 30.32 -2.21 0.69
C PRO A 55 29.17 -1.83 -0.27
N LEU A 56 29.01 -2.57 -1.37
CA LEU A 56 28.00 -2.31 -2.39
C LEU A 56 27.02 -3.47 -2.45
N LEU A 57 25.73 -3.19 -2.67
CA LEU A 57 24.74 -4.23 -2.86
C LEU A 57 25.01 -4.99 -4.17
N ASN A 58 24.87 -6.31 -4.13
CA ASN A 58 24.82 -7.12 -5.34
C ASN A 58 23.37 -7.20 -5.85
N ARG A 59 23.12 -7.94 -6.95
CA ARG A 59 21.76 -8.11 -7.51
C ARG A 59 20.73 -8.58 -6.46
N LYS A 60 21.10 -9.55 -5.62
CA LYS A 60 20.24 -10.07 -4.55
C LYS A 60 20.02 -9.02 -3.46
N GLY A 61 21.05 -8.24 -3.12
CA GLY A 61 20.98 -7.11 -2.20
C GLY A 61 20.03 -6.02 -2.68
N HIS A 62 20.04 -5.69 -3.98
CA HIS A 62 19.10 -4.73 -4.54
C HIS A 62 17.65 -5.22 -4.48
N SER A 63 17.39 -6.49 -4.82
CA SER A 63 16.05 -7.08 -4.69
C SER A 63 15.57 -7.09 -3.23
N TYR A 64 16.48 -7.38 -2.28
CA TYR A 64 16.19 -7.30 -0.85
C TYR A 64 15.83 -5.86 -0.45
N ALA A 65 16.66 -4.88 -0.82
CA ALA A 65 16.44 -3.48 -0.49
C ALA A 65 15.12 -2.95 -1.07
N ALA A 66 14.80 -3.33 -2.31
CA ALA A 66 13.54 -2.96 -2.96
C ALA A 66 12.31 -3.51 -2.22
N LYS A 67 12.34 -4.80 -1.83
CA LYS A 67 11.25 -5.41 -1.05
C LYS A 67 11.11 -4.77 0.33
N TRP A 68 12.23 -4.47 0.97
CA TRP A 68 12.22 -3.79 2.27
C TRP A 68 11.59 -2.41 2.15
N LEU A 69 12.00 -1.65 1.14
CA LEU A 69 11.50 -0.31 0.88
C LEU A 69 10.00 -0.34 0.59
N TRP A 70 9.56 -1.25 -0.28
CA TRP A 70 8.15 -1.46 -0.55
C TRP A 70 7.35 -1.69 0.74
N ASN A 71 7.73 -2.70 1.52
CA ASN A 71 7.03 -3.02 2.77
C ASN A 71 7.05 -1.84 3.75
N ARG A 72 8.17 -1.10 3.84
CA ARG A 72 8.31 0.08 4.70
C ARG A 72 7.43 1.26 4.27
N LEU A 73 7.22 1.45 2.97
CA LEU A 73 6.33 2.47 2.39
C LEU A 73 4.84 2.15 2.63
N ILE A 74 4.48 0.87 2.58
CA ILE A 74 3.09 0.42 2.81
C ILE A 74 2.75 0.37 4.30
N ALA A 75 3.63 -0.22 5.12
CA ALA A 75 3.33 -0.42 6.54
C ALA A 75 3.67 0.82 7.39
N GLY A 76 4.58 1.68 6.93
CA GLY A 76 5.02 2.87 7.66
C GLY A 76 6.06 2.56 8.76
N PRO A 77 6.29 3.48 9.72
CA PRO A 77 7.37 3.39 10.71
C PRO A 77 7.33 2.17 11.61
N ASN A 78 6.14 1.60 11.80
CA ASN A 78 5.95 0.41 12.62
C ASN A 78 6.27 -0.90 11.88
N TYR A 79 6.79 -0.84 10.65
CA TYR A 79 7.22 -2.02 9.93
C TYR A 79 8.37 -2.72 10.68
N ASN A 80 8.05 -3.81 11.36
CA ASN A 80 8.99 -4.52 12.20
C ASN A 80 9.73 -5.61 11.39
N ILE A 81 11.02 -5.39 11.16
CA ILE A 81 11.87 -6.28 10.36
C ILE A 81 12.42 -7.46 11.20
N SER A 82 12.17 -7.45 12.51
CA SER A 82 12.85 -8.36 13.45
C SER A 82 12.30 -9.79 13.50
N THR A 83 11.13 -10.07 12.91
CA THR A 83 10.46 -11.36 13.08
C THR A 83 10.74 -12.38 11.98
N ILE A 84 11.03 -11.95 10.74
CA ILE A 84 11.15 -12.84 9.58
C ILE A 84 12.28 -12.36 8.65
N ALA A 85 13.12 -13.27 8.16
CA ALA A 85 14.08 -12.93 7.11
C ALA A 85 13.30 -12.41 5.89
N LEU A 86 13.59 -11.20 5.42
CA LEU A 86 12.82 -10.54 4.35
C LEU A 86 12.63 -11.39 3.08
N SER A 87 13.52 -12.35 2.83
CA SER A 87 13.35 -13.34 1.75
C SER A 87 12.07 -14.17 1.90
N ALA A 88 11.65 -14.47 3.13
CA ALA A 88 10.45 -15.23 3.50
C ALA A 88 9.26 -14.35 3.91
N ASP A 89 9.47 -13.04 4.09
CA ASP A 89 8.39 -12.12 4.45
C ASP A 89 7.40 -11.93 3.28
N THR A 90 6.14 -11.67 3.56
CA THR A 90 5.14 -11.41 2.51
C THR A 90 5.25 -9.97 2.00
N TYR A 91 4.84 -9.74 0.74
CA TYR A 91 4.61 -8.38 0.28
C TYR A 91 3.36 -7.82 0.97
N TYR A 92 3.44 -6.57 1.41
CA TYR A 92 2.28 -5.85 1.91
C TYR A 92 1.58 -5.09 0.78
N CYS A 93 0.26 -5.02 0.85
CA CYS A 93 -0.57 -4.29 -0.08
C CYS A 93 -1.42 -3.25 0.67
N PRO A 94 -1.66 -2.07 0.08
CA PRO A 94 -2.63 -1.13 0.61
C PRO A 94 -4.06 -1.68 0.42
N SER A 95 -4.94 -1.35 1.35
CA SER A 95 -6.38 -1.68 1.24
C SER A 95 -7.05 -0.97 0.04
N ILE A 96 -8.14 -1.54 -0.46
CA ILE A 96 -8.94 -0.99 -1.55
C ILE A 96 -9.65 0.28 -1.05
N GLY A 97 -9.14 1.45 -1.43
CA GLY A 97 -9.63 2.76 -0.97
C GLY A 97 -8.59 3.57 -0.19
N CYS A 98 -7.37 3.03 -0.02
CA CYS A 98 -6.27 3.73 0.61
C CYS A 98 -5.25 4.26 -0.40
N PRO A 99 -4.61 5.41 -0.14
CA PRO A 99 -3.47 5.86 -0.94
C PRO A 99 -2.34 4.82 -0.89
N TYR A 100 -1.65 4.65 -2.02
CA TYR A 100 -0.65 3.59 -2.19
C TYR A 100 0.50 3.65 -1.20
N PHE A 101 1.00 4.84 -0.87
CA PHE A 101 2.08 5.03 0.10
C PHE A 101 1.57 5.73 1.35
N ARG A 102 2.02 5.27 2.52
CA ARG A 102 1.73 5.93 3.78
C ARG A 102 2.63 7.15 3.94
N THR A 103 2.00 8.32 3.86
CA THR A 103 2.60 9.59 4.28
C THR A 103 2.15 9.93 5.70
N VAL A 104 2.81 10.90 6.33
CA VAL A 104 2.38 11.47 7.62
C VAL A 104 0.92 11.95 7.61
N GLN A 105 0.46 12.48 6.49
CA GLN A 105 -0.91 12.99 6.31
C GLN A 105 -1.96 11.86 6.23
N ASN A 106 -1.56 10.67 5.73
CA ASN A 106 -2.49 9.60 5.37
C ASN A 106 -2.43 8.42 6.36
N PHE A 107 -1.58 8.52 7.39
CA PHE A 107 -1.18 7.39 8.24
C PHE A 107 -2.32 6.78 9.06
N LYS A 108 -3.34 7.57 9.44
CA LYS A 108 -4.36 7.18 10.41
C LYS A 108 -5.59 6.46 9.83
N GLN A 109 -5.76 6.41 8.50
CA GLN A 109 -7.03 6.00 7.89
C GLN A 109 -7.02 4.62 7.21
N CYS A 110 -5.91 3.87 7.27
CA CYS A 110 -5.72 2.69 6.45
C CYS A 110 -5.35 1.44 7.24
N THR A 111 -5.92 0.29 6.87
CA THR A 111 -5.49 -1.03 7.35
C THR A 111 -4.46 -1.62 6.39
N ILE A 112 -3.42 -2.24 6.94
CA ILE A 112 -2.41 -2.98 6.16
C ILE A 112 -2.94 -4.40 5.97
N VAL A 113 -2.81 -4.91 4.75
CA VAL A 113 -3.11 -6.31 4.44
C VAL A 113 -1.90 -6.94 3.75
N THR A 114 -1.70 -8.24 3.94
CA THR A 114 -0.74 -9.00 3.16
C THR A 114 -1.24 -9.20 1.73
N GLU A 115 -0.34 -9.52 0.79
CA GLU A 115 -0.71 -9.81 -0.59
C GLU A 115 -1.77 -10.91 -0.69
N GLU A 116 -1.69 -11.94 0.15
CA GLU A 116 -2.63 -13.05 0.18
C GLU A 116 -4.03 -12.61 0.65
N GLU A 117 -4.09 -11.79 1.71
CA GLU A 117 -5.34 -11.21 2.21
C GLU A 117 -5.96 -10.26 1.18
N TRP A 118 -5.13 -9.44 0.54
CA TRP A 118 -5.57 -8.53 -0.52
C TRP A 118 -6.20 -9.29 -1.69
N LYS A 119 -5.58 -10.38 -2.15
CA LYS A 119 -6.15 -11.23 -3.22
C LYS A 119 -7.53 -11.76 -2.84
N LYS A 120 -7.71 -12.24 -1.60
CA LYS A 120 -9.00 -12.74 -1.10
C LYS A 120 -10.07 -11.63 -1.07
N GLN A 121 -9.72 -10.46 -0.53
CA GLN A 121 -10.62 -9.32 -0.47
C GLN A 121 -11.01 -8.81 -1.85
N ASN A 122 -10.05 -8.71 -2.77
CA ASN A 122 -10.30 -8.20 -4.12
C ASN A 122 -11.24 -9.12 -4.91
N VAL A 123 -11.06 -10.45 -4.79
CA VAL A 123 -12.01 -11.42 -5.38
C VAL A 123 -13.41 -11.21 -4.81
N ALA A 124 -13.57 -11.06 -3.50
CA ALA A 124 -14.87 -10.82 -2.87
C ALA A 124 -15.52 -9.51 -3.34
N VAL A 125 -14.73 -8.44 -3.53
CA VAL A 125 -15.21 -7.15 -4.06
C VAL A 125 -15.69 -7.29 -5.51
N ILE A 126 -14.92 -7.98 -6.36
CA ILE A 126 -15.29 -8.22 -7.76
C ILE A 126 -16.59 -9.02 -7.86
N VAL A 127 -16.74 -10.07 -7.04
CA VAL A 127 -17.97 -10.88 -6.99
C VAL A 127 -19.17 -10.03 -6.57
N ASN A 128 -19.02 -9.22 -5.51
CA ASN A 128 -20.09 -8.32 -5.06
C ASN A 128 -20.46 -7.26 -6.10
N LYS A 129 -19.49 -6.72 -6.84
CA LYS A 129 -19.75 -5.73 -7.89
C LYS A 129 -20.54 -6.35 -9.04
N LYS A 130 -20.13 -7.52 -9.52
CA LYS A 130 -20.87 -8.27 -10.54
C LYS A 130 -22.29 -8.63 -10.10
N GLY A 131 -22.47 -9.04 -8.84
CA GLY A 131 -23.79 -9.32 -8.28
C GLY A 131 -24.71 -8.09 -8.23
N LYS A 132 -24.16 -6.90 -7.90
CA LYS A 132 -24.91 -5.64 -7.94
C LYS A 132 -25.29 -5.21 -9.36
N GLU A 133 -24.36 -5.35 -10.31
CA GLU A 133 -24.60 -5.04 -11.73
C GLU A 133 -25.69 -5.95 -12.31
N ALA A 134 -25.61 -7.27 -12.06
CA ALA A 134 -26.64 -8.23 -12.48
C ALA A 134 -28.02 -7.90 -11.88
N ARG A 135 -28.08 -7.52 -10.60
CA ARG A 135 -29.33 -7.11 -9.94
C ARG A 135 -29.91 -5.83 -10.54
N GLN A 136 -29.07 -4.84 -10.88
CA GLN A 136 -29.53 -3.61 -11.53
C GLN A 136 -30.08 -3.86 -12.93
N GLU A 137 -29.48 -4.80 -13.67
CA GLU A 137 -29.92 -5.17 -15.01
C GLU A 137 -31.29 -5.86 -15.00
N ILE A 138 -31.51 -6.77 -14.04
CA ILE A 138 -32.83 -7.38 -13.80
C ILE A 138 -33.89 -6.31 -13.45
N ILE A 139 -33.56 -5.38 -12.56
CA ILE A 139 -34.48 -4.31 -12.17
C ILE A 139 -34.84 -3.41 -13.36
N ARG A 140 -33.85 -3.04 -14.19
CA ARG A 140 -34.08 -2.24 -15.41
C ARG A 140 -34.99 -2.97 -16.40
N SER A 141 -34.72 -4.26 -16.65
CA SER A 141 -35.53 -5.07 -17.56
C SER A 141 -37.00 -5.16 -17.10
N ASN A 142 -37.22 -5.42 -15.82
CA ASN A 142 -38.57 -5.51 -15.26
C ASN A 142 -39.29 -4.15 -15.30
N LEU A 143 -38.60 -3.03 -15.04
CA LEU A 143 -39.17 -1.69 -15.14
C LEU A 143 -39.64 -1.36 -16.56
N VAL A 144 -38.85 -1.71 -17.58
CA VAL A 144 -39.23 -1.52 -18.98
C VAL A 144 -40.48 -2.33 -19.32
N GLY A 145 -40.55 -3.59 -18.86
CA GLY A 145 -41.73 -4.44 -19.05
C GLY A 145 -43.00 -3.86 -18.42
N VAL A 146 -42.90 -3.33 -17.20
CA VAL A 146 -44.05 -2.69 -16.50
C VAL A 146 -44.52 -1.44 -17.24
N ILE A 147 -43.60 -0.59 -17.72
CA ILE A 147 -43.96 0.62 -18.48
C ILE A 147 -44.70 0.27 -19.77
N LEU A 148 -44.22 -0.75 -20.51
CA LEU A 148 -44.89 -1.21 -21.74
C LEU A 148 -46.27 -1.78 -21.47
N ALA A 149 -46.45 -2.54 -20.38
CA ALA A 149 -47.75 -3.08 -19.99
C ALA A 149 -48.76 -1.95 -19.65
N ILE A 150 -48.31 -0.92 -18.91
CA ILE A 150 -49.15 0.24 -18.58
C ILE A 150 -49.56 0.98 -19.86
N LEU A 151 -48.63 1.22 -20.78
CA LEU A 151 -48.92 1.89 -22.06
C LEU A 151 -49.92 1.07 -22.89
N GLY A 152 -49.71 -0.24 -23.01
CA GLY A 152 -50.62 -1.13 -23.73
C GLY A 152 -52.04 -1.15 -23.13
N LEU A 153 -52.15 -1.27 -21.81
CA LEU A 153 -53.44 -1.22 -21.10
C LEU A 153 -54.12 0.15 -21.26
N SER A 154 -53.37 1.24 -21.19
CA SER A 154 -53.90 2.59 -21.36
C SER A 154 -54.43 2.84 -22.78
N SER A 155 -53.76 2.28 -23.81
CA SER A 155 -54.25 2.34 -25.19
C SER A 155 -55.50 1.50 -25.43
N LEU A 156 -55.65 0.37 -24.73
CA LEU A 156 -56.84 -0.48 -24.80
C LEU A 156 -58.05 0.13 -24.10
N SER A 157 -57.85 0.95 -23.07
CA SER A 157 -58.94 1.64 -22.36
C SER A 157 -59.51 2.88 -23.07
N VAL A 158 -58.88 3.33 -24.16
CA VAL A 158 -59.30 4.51 -24.95
C VAL A 158 -59.99 4.13 -26.27
N MET A 159 -59.96 2.84 -26.65
CA MET A 159 -60.82 2.25 -27.69
C MET A 159 -62.14 1.77 -27.10
#